data_AF-A0A834M985-F1
#
_entry.id   AF-A0A834M985-F1
#
_cell.length_a   1.000
_cell.length_b   1.000
_cell.length_c   1.000
_cell.angle_alpha   90.00
_cell.angle_beta   90.00
_cell.angle_gamma   90.00
#
_symmetry.space_group_name_H-M   'P 1'
#
loop_
_entity.id
_entity.type
_entity.pdbx_description
1 polymer ?
#
loop_
_entity_poly.entity_id
_entity_poly.type
_entity_poly.pdbx_seq_one_letter_code
_entity_poly.pdbx_strand_id
1 'polypeptide(L)' 'AFLASNRRYKEAATMYEKAAELRQDDYELAVAAATAMRKAGRQHEAEQWYRRAVHMKPT' A
#
# COMPACT_ATOMS: atom_id res chain seq x y z
N ALA A 1 3.26 -13.63 20.24
CA ALA A 1 3.72 -13.55 18.83
C ALA A 1 3.00 -12.50 17.96
N PHE A 2 1.94 -11.80 18.42
CA PHE A 2 1.16 -10.86 17.59
C PHE A 2 1.88 -9.53 17.24
N LEU A 3 2.76 -9.05 18.12
CA LEU A 3 3.46 -7.76 17.94
C LEU A 3 4.48 -7.78 16.78
N ALA A 4 5.12 -8.92 16.54
CA ALA A 4 6.10 -9.07 15.46
C ALA A 4 5.46 -8.95 14.07
N SER A 5 4.25 -9.50 13.90
CA SER A 5 3.49 -9.42 12.65
C SER A 5 3.11 -7.98 12.33
N ASN A 6 2.61 -7.22 13.31
CA ASN A 6 2.27 -5.80 13.13
C ASN A 6 3.47 -4.93 12.76
N ARG A 7 4.65 -5.22 13.33
CA ARG A 7 5.88 -4.50 12.98
C ARG A 7 6.28 -4.73 11.53
N ARG A 8 6.24 -5.99 11.08
CA ARG A 8 6.54 -6.37 9.69
C ARG A 8 5.56 -5.78 8.69
N TYR A 9 4.27 -5.65 9.05
CA TYR A 9 3.30 -5.01 8.16
C TYR A 9 3.53 -3.50 8.02
N LYS A 10 3.93 -2.81 9.10
CA LYS A 10 4.34 -1.40 9.00
C LYS A 10 5.56 -1.21 8.11
N GLU A 11 6.59 -2.05 8.28
CA GLU A 11 7.79 -2.01 7.43
C GLU A 11 7.45 -2.31 5.97
N ALA A 12 6.60 -3.31 5.71
CA ALA A 12 6.12 -3.60 4.38
C ALA A 12 5.37 -2.40 3.77
N ALA A 13 4.47 -1.77 4.51
CA ALA A 13 3.74 -0.60 4.05
C ALA A 13 4.69 0.53 3.64
N THR A 14 5.73 0.84 4.42
CA THR A 14 6.74 1.85 4.07
C THR A 14 7.55 1.45 2.83
N MET A 15 7.90 0.17 2.67
CA MET A 15 8.62 -0.32 1.49
C MET A 15 7.78 -0.18 0.23
N TYR A 16 6.49 -0.52 0.30
CA TYR A 16 5.58 -0.35 -0.83
C TYR A 16 5.26 1.11 -1.12
N GLU A 17 5.22 1.98 -0.10
CA GLU A 17 5.07 3.43 -0.27
C GLU A 17 6.21 3.99 -1.12
N LYS A 18 7.48 3.68 -0.75
CA LYS A 18 8.66 4.06 -1.53
C LYS A 18 8.66 3.46 -2.93
N ALA A 19 8.24 2.20 -3.06
CA ALA A 19 8.16 1.54 -4.35
C ALA A 19 7.14 2.24 -5.26
N ALA A 20 5.99 2.64 -4.71
CA ALA A 20 4.94 3.34 -5.43
C ALA A 20 5.26 4.82 -5.69
N GLU A 21 6.15 5.44 -4.90
CA GLU A 21 6.77 6.73 -5.25
C GLU A 21 7.76 6.60 -6.41
N LEU A 22 8.52 5.49 -6.48
CA LEU A 22 9.44 5.21 -7.59
C LEU A 22 8.70 4.84 -8.88
N ARG A 23 7.53 4.21 -8.76
CA ARG A 23 6.68 3.82 -9.88
C ARG A 23 5.25 4.27 -9.64
N GLN A 24 5.03 5.56 -9.81
CA GLN A 24 3.71 6.18 -9.65
C GLN A 24 2.71 5.74 -10.73
N ASP A 25 3.14 5.10 -11.81
CA ASP A 25 2.27 4.69 -12.93
C ASP A 25 1.91 3.19 -12.88
N ASP A 26 2.33 2.48 -11.83
CA ASP A 26 2.20 1.03 -11.72
C ASP A 26 1.01 0.66 -10.81
N TYR A 27 -0.13 0.35 -11.46
CA TYR A 27 -1.37 -0.04 -10.79
C TYR A 27 -1.19 -1.18 -9.80
N GLU A 28 -0.44 -2.22 -10.20
CA GLU A 28 -0.23 -3.41 -9.36
C GLU A 28 0.53 -3.04 -8.09
N LEU A 29 1.50 -2.13 -8.20
CA LEU A 29 2.26 -1.63 -7.08
C LEU A 29 1.41 -0.77 -6.12
N ALA A 30 0.54 0.08 -6.65
CA ALA A 30 -0.41 0.87 -5.86
C ALA A 30 -1.39 -0.03 -5.07
N VAL A 31 -1.88 -1.10 -5.69
CA VAL A 31 -2.74 -2.11 -5.04
C VAL A 31 -1.97 -2.92 -3.98
N ALA A 32 -0.72 -3.29 -4.26
CA ALA A 32 0.14 -3.97 -3.31
C ALA A 32 0.44 -3.09 -2.07
N ALA A 33 0.72 -1.81 -2.28
CA ALA A 33 0.92 -0.82 -1.22
C ALA A 33 -0.34 -0.68 -0.35
N ALA A 34 -1.50 -0.51 -0.97
CA ALA A 34 -2.77 -0.42 -0.27
C ALA A 34 -3.07 -1.67 0.57
N THR A 35 -2.79 -2.87 0.03
CA THR A 35 -2.99 -4.14 0.72
C THR A 35 -2.07 -4.28 1.94
N ALA A 36 -0.80 -3.88 1.81
CA ALA A 36 0.15 -3.89 2.92
C ALA A 36 -0.21 -2.87 4.01
N MET A 37 -0.61 -1.66 3.62
CA MET A 37 -1.11 -0.60 4.51
C MET A 37 -2.32 -1.08 5.31
N ARG A 38 -3.28 -1.76 4.66
CA ARG A 38 -4.45 -2.35 5.32
C ARG A 38 -4.04 -3.38 6.38
N LYS A 39 -3.08 -4.26 6.07
CA LYS A 39 -2.54 -5.24 7.03
C LYS A 39 -1.76 -4.59 8.17
N ALA A 40 -1.17 -3.41 7.93
CA ALA A 40 -0.49 -2.61 8.94
C ALA A 40 -1.44 -1.81 9.85
N GLY A 41 -2.76 -1.84 9.59
CA GLY A 41 -3.76 -1.03 10.28
C GLY A 41 -3.88 0.41 9.76
N ARG A 42 -3.14 0.77 8.70
CA ARG A 42 -3.19 2.09 8.05
C ARG A 42 -4.32 2.13 7.00
N GLN A 43 -5.56 1.98 7.45
CA GLN A 43 -6.72 1.87 6.55
C GLN A 43 -6.96 3.13 5.72
N HIS A 44 -6.81 4.31 6.31
CA HIS A 44 -6.97 5.60 5.62
C HIS A 44 -6.02 5.76 4.43
N GLU A 45 -4.78 5.30 4.57
CA GLU A 45 -3.76 5.42 3.53
C GLU A 45 -3.94 4.36 2.46
N ALA A 46 -4.35 3.15 2.85
CA ALA A 46 -4.75 2.11 1.92
C ALA A 46 -5.86 2.60 0.97
N GLU A 47 -6.86 3.30 1.50
CA GLU A 47 -7.97 3.82 0.69
C GLU A 47 -7.50 4.87 -0.34
N GLN A 48 -6.60 5.78 0.05
CA GLN A 48 -6.02 6.75 -0.89
C GLN A 48 -5.24 6.06 -2.01
N TRP A 49 -4.47 5.03 -1.68
CA TRP A 49 -3.72 4.24 -2.66
C TRP A 49 -4.64 3.45 -3.60
N TYR A 50 -5.71 2.84 -3.09
CA TYR A 50 -6.74 2.20 -3.93
C TYR A 50 -7.39 3.21 -4.87
N ARG A 51 -7.72 4.41 -4.38
CA ARG A 51 -8.32 5.47 -5.20
C ARG A 51 -7.38 5.92 -6.31
N ARG A 52 -6.08 6.08 -6.03
CA ARG A 52 -5.07 6.35 -7.06
C ARG A 52 -4.97 5.22 -8.08
N ALA A 53 -4.95 3.97 -7.63
CA ALA A 53 -4.88 2.80 -8.50
C ALA A 53 -6.08 2.76 -9.47
N VAL A 54 -7.30 2.96 -8.96
CA VAL A 54 -8.52 3.04 -9.80
C VAL A 54 -8.45 4.21 -10.79
N HIS A 55 -7.79 5.31 -10.43
CA HIS A 55 -7.59 6.46 -11.34
C HIS A 55 -6.55 6.21 -12.44
N MET A 56 -5.61 5.27 -12.26
CA MET A 56 -4.59 4.91 -13.26
C MET A 56 -5.11 3.92 -14.30
N LYS A 57 -6.00 3.00 -13.89
CA LYS A 57 -6.80 2.19 -14.81
C LYS A 57 -8.29 2.52 -14.62
N PRO A 58 -8.75 3.69 -15.10
CA PRO A 58 -10.13 3.82 -15.46
C PRO A 58 -10.30 2.93 -16.70
N THR A 59 -11.17 1.92 -16.58
CA THR A 59 -11.60 0.98 -17.64
C THR A 59 -11.51 1.50 -19.07
#